data_AF-A0A270BW47-F1
#
_entry.id   AF-A0A270BW47-F1
#
_cell.length_a   1.000
_cell.length_b   1.000
_cell.length_c   1.000
_cell.angle_alpha   90.00
_cell.angle_beta   90.00
_cell.angle_gamma   90.00
#
_symmetry.space_group_name_H-M   'P 1'
#
loop_
_entity.id
_entity.type
_entity.pdbx_description
1 polymer ?
#
loop_
_entity_poly.entity_id
_entity_poly.type
_entity_poly.pdbx_seq_one_letter_code
_entity_poly.pdbx_strand_id
1 'polypeptide(L)'
;MANFGTWLHTRRKGRLIGKDADGRCYYESTGPARKGGGMDRPERWVIYLKGEDASAVPPEWWGWLHHTLDAPIAPEERKPWQIPYQPNMTGTAQAYHPQGSLYATGQHPPATGDYEPWTPESATEA
;
A
#
# COMPACT_ATOMS: atom_id res chain seq x y z
N MET A 1 1.56 -9.88 11.40
CA MET A 1 1.65 -10.60 12.70
C MET A 1 3.03 -11.23 12.82
N ALA A 2 3.71 -11.10 13.97
CA ALA A 2 4.93 -11.86 14.23
C ALA A 2 4.59 -13.29 14.66
N ASN A 3 4.99 -14.27 13.87
CA ASN A 3 4.95 -15.67 14.30
C ASN A 3 6.04 -15.91 15.36
N PHE A 4 5.90 -16.96 16.18
CA PHE A 4 6.86 -17.26 17.27
C PHE A 4 8.32 -17.30 16.79
N GLY A 5 8.56 -17.87 15.60
CA GLY A 5 9.89 -17.89 14.98
C GLY A 5 10.43 -16.49 14.67
N THR A 6 9.59 -15.62 14.09
CA THR A 6 9.92 -14.21 13.82
C THR A 6 10.21 -13.43 15.10
N TRP A 7 9.44 -13.69 16.17
CA TRP A 7 9.66 -13.06 17.47
C TRP A 7 11.02 -13.45 18.07
N LEU A 8 11.34 -14.75 18.10
CA LEU A 8 12.62 -15.23 18.60
C LEU A 8 13.79 -14.72 17.76
N HIS A 9 13.63 -14.71 16.43
CA HIS A 9 14.62 -14.16 15.51
C HIS A 9 14.88 -12.68 15.79
N THR A 10 13.82 -11.88 15.88
CA THR A 10 13.91 -10.44 16.12
C THR A 10 14.56 -10.15 17.47
N ARG A 11 14.23 -10.90 18.52
CA ARG A 11 14.85 -10.74 19.84
C ARG A 11 16.35 -11.04 19.83
N ARG A 12 16.81 -11.98 19.00
CA ARG A 12 18.23 -12.39 18.96
C ARG A 12 19.10 -11.54 18.05
N LYS A 13 18.54 -11.03 16.95
CA LYS A 13 19.31 -10.42 15.84
C LYS A 13 18.76 -9.07 15.37
N GLY A 14 17.60 -8.64 15.84
CA GLY A 14 16.95 -7.42 15.36
C GLY A 14 17.39 -6.19 16.13
N ARG A 15 17.84 -5.17 15.41
CA ARG A 15 17.92 -3.78 15.88
C ARG A 15 16.68 -3.04 15.41
N LEU A 16 15.94 -2.43 16.33
CA LEU A 16 14.81 -1.57 15.98
C LEU A 16 15.34 -0.29 15.34
N ILE A 17 14.90 0.00 14.11
CA ILE A 17 15.26 1.22 13.36
C ILE A 17 14.21 2.30 13.60
N GLY A 18 12.93 1.93 13.58
CA GLY A 18 11.84 2.86 13.85
C GLY A 18 10.46 2.24 13.72
N LYS A 19 9.45 3.11 13.77
CA LYS A 19 8.04 2.75 13.60
C LYS A 19 7.40 3.67 12.58
N ASP A 20 6.44 3.15 11.82
CA ASP A 20 5.59 3.99 10.96
C ASP A 20 4.45 4.64 11.75
N ALA A 21 3.65 5.45 11.06
CA ALA A 21 2.49 6.14 11.63
C ALA A 21 1.41 5.18 12.18
N ASP A 22 1.31 3.97 11.60
CA ASP A 22 0.35 2.94 12.01
C ASP A 22 0.90 2.06 13.15
N GLY A 23 2.17 2.24 13.53
CA GLY A 23 2.83 1.53 14.62
C GLY A 23 3.53 0.22 14.24
N ARG A 24 3.67 -0.09 12.94
CA ARG A 24 4.49 -1.23 12.47
C ARG A 24 5.95 -0.95 12.79
N CYS A 25 6.65 -2.00 13.23
CA CYS A 25 8.04 -1.88 13.68
C CYS A 25 8.99 -2.43 12.63
N TYR A 26 10.04 -1.67 12.33
CA TYR A 26 11.04 -1.98 11.30
C TYR A 26 12.37 -2.34 11.94
N TYR A 27 12.97 -3.44 11.50
CA TYR A 27 14.17 -4.02 12.10
C TYR A 27 15.25 -4.30 11.05
N GLU A 28 16.50 -4.13 11.47
CA GLU A 28 17.68 -4.49 10.71
C GLU A 28 18.50 -5.53 11.50
N SER A 29 19.10 -6.49 10.80
CA SER A 29 19.96 -7.50 11.41
C SER A 29 21.25 -6.89 11.95
N THR A 30 21.58 -7.20 13.20
CA THR A 30 22.88 -6.90 13.82
C THR A 30 23.97 -7.92 13.48
N GLY A 31 23.59 -9.07 12.93
CA GLY A 31 24.51 -10.14 12.54
C GLY A 31 25.22 -9.87 11.21
N PRO A 32 26.10 -10.80 10.79
CA PRO A 32 26.77 -10.70 9.49
C PRO A 32 25.73 -10.59 8.37
N ALA A 33 26.03 -9.73 7.39
CA ALA A 33 25.23 -9.57 6.18
C ALA A 33 24.95 -10.94 5.55
N ARG A 34 23.71 -11.15 5.08
CA ARG A 34 23.40 -12.39 4.36
C ARG A 34 24.11 -12.34 3.01
N LYS A 35 24.90 -13.37 2.73
CA LYS A 35 25.49 -13.61 1.41
C LYS A 35 24.41 -14.16 0.48
N GLY A 36 23.58 -13.29 -0.08
CA GLY A 36 22.50 -13.66 -1.00
C GLY A 36 22.39 -12.67 -2.15
N GLY A 37 22.27 -13.17 -3.39
CA GLY A 37 22.09 -12.30 -4.57
C GLY A 37 23.34 -11.56 -5.05
N GLY A 38 24.54 -11.98 -4.63
CA GLY A 38 25.81 -11.43 -5.11
C GLY A 38 26.28 -10.15 -4.39
N MET A 39 25.55 -9.66 -3.39
CA MET A 39 25.94 -8.50 -2.60
C MET A 39 25.70 -8.71 -1.11
N ASP A 40 26.71 -8.38 -0.31
CA ASP A 40 26.63 -8.49 1.16
C ASP A 40 25.76 -7.35 1.70
N ARG A 41 24.51 -7.66 2.07
CA ARG A 41 23.57 -6.70 2.65
C ARG A 41 23.00 -7.17 3.99
N PRO A 42 22.78 -6.27 4.96
CA PRO A 42 22.09 -6.62 6.20
C PRO A 42 20.66 -7.03 5.89
N GLU A 43 20.12 -8.00 6.63
CA GLU A 43 18.71 -8.38 6.49
C GLU A 43 17.82 -7.28 7.09
N ARG A 44 16.79 -6.84 6.36
CA ARG A 44 15.77 -5.89 6.82
C ARG A 44 14.39 -6.57 6.81
N TRP A 45 13.60 -6.35 7.85
CA TRP A 45 12.24 -6.87 7.93
C TRP A 45 11.32 -5.95 8.73
N VAL A 46 10.01 -6.15 8.53
CA VAL A 46 8.94 -5.43 9.23
C VAL A 46 8.09 -6.42 10.01
N ILE A 47 7.61 -6.01 11.18
CA ILE A 47 6.57 -6.73 11.93
C ILE A 47 5.22 -6.08 11.65
N TYR A 48 4.43 -6.74 10.80
CA TYR A 48 3.05 -6.36 10.48
C TYR A 48 2.09 -6.52 11.67
N LEU A 49 1.00 -5.75 11.66
CA LEU A 49 -0.11 -5.94 12.58
C LEU A 49 -0.93 -7.19 12.19
N LYS A 50 -1.98 -7.49 12.96
CA LYS A 50 -2.83 -8.65 12.73
C LYS A 50 -3.76 -8.41 11.53
N GLY A 51 -3.77 -9.33 10.57
CA GLY A 51 -4.64 -9.27 9.40
C GLY A 51 -4.14 -8.37 8.27
N GLU A 52 -2.95 -7.79 8.41
CA GLU A 52 -2.32 -6.99 7.36
C GLU A 52 -1.54 -7.85 6.37
N ASP A 53 -1.47 -7.35 5.14
CA ASP A 53 -0.69 -7.90 4.04
C ASP A 53 0.59 -7.07 3.79
N ALA A 54 1.49 -7.55 2.93
CA ALA A 54 2.72 -6.87 2.54
C ALA A 54 2.47 -5.47 1.94
N SER A 55 1.31 -5.29 1.32
CA SER A 55 0.83 -4.00 0.81
C SER A 55 0.41 -3.01 1.90
N ALA A 56 0.70 -3.27 3.18
CA ALA A 56 0.53 -2.35 4.30
C ALA A 56 1.78 -1.51 4.62
N VAL A 57 2.95 -1.81 4.04
CA VAL A 57 4.14 -0.97 4.23
C VAL A 57 3.99 0.35 3.46
N PRO A 58 4.06 1.51 4.13
CA PRO A 58 3.88 2.79 3.48
C PRO A 58 5.14 3.18 2.67
N PRO A 59 5.02 4.10 1.71
CA PRO A 59 6.09 4.40 0.75
C PRO A 59 7.38 4.87 1.40
N GLU A 60 7.28 5.54 2.56
CA GLU A 60 8.42 6.09 3.31
C GLU A 60 9.35 4.99 3.80
N TRP A 61 8.78 3.82 4.12
CA TRP A 61 9.52 2.66 4.62
C TRP A 61 9.79 1.63 3.52
N TRP A 62 9.02 1.63 2.44
CA TRP A 62 9.13 0.65 1.37
C TRP A 62 10.51 0.65 0.71
N GLY A 63 11.04 1.83 0.38
CA GLY A 63 12.36 1.95 -0.27
C GLY A 63 13.51 1.47 0.63
N TRP A 64 13.43 1.77 1.93
CA TRP A 64 14.40 1.28 2.91
C TRP A 64 14.33 -0.24 3.07
N LEU A 65 13.12 -0.79 3.20
CA LEU A 65 12.90 -2.23 3.36
C LEU A 65 13.45 -3.04 2.18
N HIS A 66 13.33 -2.51 0.96
CA HIS A 66 13.80 -3.15 -0.28
C HIS A 66 15.22 -2.77 -0.69
N HIS A 67 16.00 -2.15 0.19
CA HIS A 67 17.38 -1.70 -0.11
C HIS A 67 17.50 -0.77 -1.34
N THR A 68 16.42 -0.05 -1.67
CA THR A 68 16.46 1.02 -2.68
C THR A 68 17.01 2.30 -2.07
N LEU A 69 16.75 2.51 -0.78
CA LEU A 69 17.25 3.64 0.01
C LEU A 69 18.01 3.14 1.24
N ASP A 70 19.02 3.90 1.65
CA ASP A 70 19.81 3.59 2.84
C ASP A 70 19.06 3.91 4.14
N ALA A 71 18.18 4.91 4.11
CA ALA A 71 17.34 5.36 5.22
C ALA A 71 15.86 5.50 4.79
N PRO A 72 14.90 5.38 5.71
CA PRO A 72 13.49 5.70 5.43
C PRO A 72 13.33 7.19 5.13
N ILE A 73 12.34 7.52 4.29
CA ILE A 73 12.04 8.90 3.90
C ILE A 73 11.44 9.64 5.10
N ALA A 74 11.91 10.85 5.36
CA ALA A 74 11.43 11.63 6.49
C ALA A 74 10.04 12.24 6.18
N PRO A 75 9.12 12.36 7.17
CA PRO A 75 7.79 12.94 6.95
C PRO A 75 7.81 14.35 6.36
N GLU A 76 8.87 15.11 6.61
CA GLU A 76 9.07 16.48 6.14
C GLU A 76 9.29 16.57 4.61
N GLU A 77 9.68 15.46 3.98
CA GLU A 77 9.89 15.40 2.53
C GLU A 77 8.58 15.28 1.73
N ARG A 78 7.46 15.02 2.42
CA ARG A 78 6.15 14.82 1.83
C ARG A 78 5.66 16.07 1.10
N LYS A 79 5.18 15.89 -0.13
CA LYS A 79 4.67 16.98 -0.99
C LYS A 79 3.17 17.19 -0.78
N PRO A 80 2.65 18.42 -0.96
CA PRO A 80 1.25 18.74 -0.67
C PRO A 80 0.24 17.98 -1.55
N TRP A 81 0.64 17.55 -2.74
CA TRP A 81 -0.19 16.76 -3.65
C TRP A 81 -0.18 15.25 -3.36
N GLN A 82 0.62 14.79 -2.39
CA GLN A 82 0.71 13.37 -2.05
C GLN A 82 -0.46 12.95 -1.15
N ILE A 83 -1.27 12.04 -1.66
CA ILE A 83 -2.41 11.45 -0.97
C ILE A 83 -1.91 10.59 0.21
N PRO A 84 -2.63 10.56 1.35
CA PRO A 84 -2.33 9.62 2.43
C PRO A 84 -2.25 8.18 1.93
N TYR A 85 -1.27 7.46 2.45
CA TYR A 85 -1.09 6.07 2.10
C TYR A 85 -2.32 5.24 2.48
N GLN A 86 -2.73 4.37 1.57
CA GLN A 86 -3.80 3.39 1.78
C GLN A 86 -3.29 2.02 1.29
N PRO A 87 -3.47 0.95 2.09
CA PRO A 87 -3.09 -0.39 1.67
C PRO A 87 -3.99 -0.90 0.54
N ASN A 88 -3.57 -2.00 -0.10
CA ASN A 88 -4.35 -2.57 -1.20
C ASN A 88 -5.71 -3.10 -0.69
N MET A 89 -6.80 -2.54 -1.22
CA MET A 89 -8.17 -2.89 -0.86
C MET A 89 -8.80 -3.97 -1.75
N THR A 90 -8.03 -4.61 -2.63
CA THR A 90 -8.51 -5.69 -3.51
C THR A 90 -9.19 -6.80 -2.70
N GLY A 91 -10.35 -7.27 -3.18
CA GLY A 91 -11.12 -8.34 -2.53
C GLY A 91 -11.89 -7.89 -1.27
N THR A 92 -11.84 -6.62 -0.90
CA THR A 92 -12.67 -6.04 0.17
C THR A 92 -13.85 -5.27 -0.42
N ALA A 93 -14.81 -4.87 0.42
CA ALA A 93 -15.91 -3.99 0.02
C ALA A 93 -15.45 -2.58 -0.41
N GLN A 94 -14.21 -2.19 -0.10
CA GLN A 94 -13.61 -0.91 -0.46
C GLN A 94 -12.74 -1.00 -1.72
N ALA A 95 -12.81 -2.11 -2.46
CA ALA A 95 -12.05 -2.27 -3.69
C ALA A 95 -12.42 -1.18 -4.72
N TYR A 96 -11.42 -0.69 -5.44
CA TYR A 96 -11.65 0.21 -6.55
C TYR A 96 -12.34 -0.53 -7.70
N HIS A 97 -13.43 0.05 -8.20
CA HIS A 97 -14.12 -0.42 -9.39
C HIS A 97 -14.11 0.69 -10.44
N PRO A 98 -13.67 0.41 -11.69
CA PRO A 98 -13.69 1.41 -12.75
C PRO A 98 -15.13 1.80 -13.11
N GLN A 99 -15.30 3.01 -13.65
CA GLN A 99 -16.60 3.51 -14.10
C GLN A 99 -17.22 2.56 -15.14
N GLY A 100 -18.51 2.27 -15.01
CA GLY A 100 -19.21 1.29 -15.86
C GLY A 100 -19.01 -0.18 -15.48
N SER A 101 -18.21 -0.49 -14.45
CA SER A 101 -18.19 -1.83 -13.87
C SER A 101 -19.54 -2.16 -13.23
N LEU A 102 -20.01 -3.41 -13.38
CA LEU A 102 -21.22 -3.90 -12.70
C LEU A 102 -21.11 -3.85 -11.16
N TYR A 103 -19.89 -3.84 -10.63
CA TYR A 103 -19.61 -3.74 -9.19
C TYR A 103 -19.45 -2.29 -8.71
N ALA A 104 -19.35 -1.31 -9.62
CA ALA A 104 -19.38 0.10 -9.26
C ALA A 104 -20.81 0.54 -8.96
N THR A 105 -20.99 1.60 -8.15
CA THR A 105 -22.26 2.08 -7.57
C THR A 105 -23.28 2.68 -8.58
N GLY A 106 -23.40 2.10 -9.77
CA GLY A 106 -24.56 2.32 -10.65
C GLY A 106 -24.50 3.56 -11.55
N GLN A 107 -23.35 4.23 -11.66
CA GLN A 107 -23.15 5.33 -12.60
C GLN A 107 -22.44 4.78 -13.84
N HIS A 108 -23.23 4.36 -14.83
CA HIS A 108 -22.68 4.15 -16.17
C HIS A 108 -22.20 5.52 -16.70
N PRO A 109 -21.02 5.60 -17.33
CA PRO A 109 -20.66 6.83 -18.01
C PRO A 109 -21.75 7.16 -19.03
N PRO A 110 -22.17 8.43 -19.16
CA PRO A 110 -23.07 8.82 -20.23
C PRO A 110 -22.45 8.37 -21.56
N ALA A 111 -23.29 7.91 -22.48
CA ALA A 111 -22.81 7.49 -23.79
C ALA A 111 -21.96 8.64 -24.38
N THR A 112 -20.70 8.36 -24.72
CA THR A 112 -19.77 9.37 -25.27
C THR A 112 -20.16 9.82 -26.68
N GLY A 113 -21.27 9.31 -27.23
CA GLY A 113 -21.76 9.71 -28.53
C GLY A 113 -22.52 11.02 -28.43
N ASP A 114 -22.37 11.88 -29.45
CA ASP A 114 -23.17 13.10 -29.65
C ASP A 114 -24.66 12.82 -29.94
N TYR A 115 -25.11 11.58 -29.71
CA TYR A 115 -26.45 11.11 -30.02
C TYR A 115 -27.35 11.23 -28.80
N GLU A 116 -28.38 12.05 -28.92
CA GLU A 116 -29.49 12.07 -27.97
C GLU A 116 -30.63 11.18 -28.51
N PRO A 117 -31.05 10.14 -27.77
CA PRO A 117 -32.17 9.30 -28.18
C PRO A 117 -33.48 10.09 -28.12
N TRP A 118 -34.32 9.89 -29.13
CA TRP A 118 -35.67 10.47 -29.15
C TRP A 118 -36.54 9.87 -28.01
N THR A 119 -37.19 10.75 -27.24
CA THR A 119 -38.09 10.39 -26.14
C THR A 119 -39.51 10.91 -26.43
N PRO A 120 -40.54 10.05 -26.50
CA PRO A 120 -41.87 10.43 -26.98
C PRO A 120 -42.63 11.43 -26.08
N GLU A 121 -42.40 11.42 -24.77
CA GLU A 121 -43.11 12.29 -23.82
C GLU A 121 -42.68 13.77 -23.90
N SER A 122 -41.51 14.04 -24.48
CA SER A 122 -40.93 15.39 -24.62
C SER A 122 -41.62 16.25 -25.69
N ALA A 123 -42.49 15.66 -26.51
CA ALA A 123 -43.09 16.30 -27.68
C ALA A 123 -44.54 16.79 -27.47
N THR A 124 -45.10 16.66 -26.26
CA THR A 124 -46.52 17.00 -25.99
C THR A 124 -46.65 18.22 -25.07
N GLU A 125 -46.03 19.35 -25.41
CA GLU A 125 -46.45 20.68 -24.93
C GLU A 125 -46.13 21.72 -26.03
N ALA A 126 -47.13 22.02 -26.88
CA ALA A 126 -47.19 23.19 -27.76
C ALA A 126 -48.65 23.57 -28.01
#